data_AF-A0A3M1UMH1-F1
#
_entry.id   AF-A0A3M1UMH1-F1
#
_cell.length_a   1.000
_cell.length_b   1.000
_cell.length_c   1.000
_cell.angle_alpha   90.00
_cell.angle_beta   90.00
_cell.angle_gamma   90.00
#
_symmetry.space_group_name_H-M   'P 1'
#
loop_
_entity.id
_entity.type
_entity.pdbx_description
1 polymer ?
#
loop_
_entity_poly.entity_id
_entity_poly.type
_entity_poly.pdbx_seq_one_letter_code
_entity_poly.pdbx_strand_id
1 'polypeptide(L)'
;PGGTRCRSGEIEKKLKLGLLGTAMEAQRRMFIQNKTGRGDKVFVVPMVMSYHFVLEAASLINQHLKRTGREQYYLINDEFASYRKFLKFIWKTFSASSDIALAFGKPMDMFGNFVDEQGVSYDRQGREVNIREYFMRNGEFTEDEQRDREYTRLLGERIVERYHVENRVFSSHLVAFVAFEMFQRQHPELDLYSLLRLPEEDRVLDVQAYLQTLERALQRLRQLAEHGKVHLADHLLNDTRSIMEHGVKNLGLYHAKRPLVLDKQGHLASDNMNLLYYYHNRLIGYELERYL
;
A
#
# COMPACT_ATOMS: atom_id res chain seq x y z
N PRO A 1 5.93 1.50 -11.48
CA PRO A 1 5.76 0.05 -11.22
C PRO A 1 6.82 -0.51 -10.24
N GLY A 2 6.38 -1.16 -9.15
CA GLY A 2 7.26 -1.84 -8.19
C GLY A 2 8.03 -3.04 -8.80
N GLY A 3 7.61 -3.50 -9.98
CA GLY A 3 8.26 -4.53 -10.78
C GLY A 3 8.02 -5.97 -10.29
N THR A 4 7.60 -6.16 -9.04
CA THR A 4 7.12 -7.45 -8.48
C THR A 4 6.07 -7.18 -7.41
N ARG A 5 5.39 -8.22 -6.91
CA ARG A 5 4.52 -8.14 -5.72
C ARG A 5 5.25 -7.50 -4.52
N CYS A 6 4.55 -6.67 -3.75
CA CYS A 6 5.06 -6.08 -2.52
C CYS A 6 5.28 -7.17 -1.46
N ARG A 7 6.48 -7.20 -0.87
CA ARG A 7 6.88 -8.24 0.09
C ARG A 7 6.56 -7.87 1.54
N SER A 8 6.60 -6.59 1.89
CA SER A 8 6.30 -6.10 3.24
C SER A 8 4.80 -5.84 3.47
N GLY A 9 4.00 -5.66 2.42
CA GLY A 9 2.60 -5.23 2.51
C GLY A 9 2.42 -3.70 2.54
N GLU A 10 3.53 -2.94 2.58
CA GLU A 10 3.52 -1.48 2.49
C GLU A 10 3.06 -0.97 1.11
N ILE A 11 2.53 0.26 1.09
CA ILE A 11 2.42 1.03 -0.15
C ILE A 11 3.84 1.38 -0.63
N GLU A 12 4.08 1.32 -1.94
CA GLU A 12 5.41 1.55 -2.50
C GLU A 12 5.94 2.95 -2.17
N LYS A 13 7.06 3.01 -1.43
CA LYS A 13 7.79 4.25 -1.14
C LYS A 13 8.66 4.75 -2.31
N LYS A 14 8.96 3.86 -3.27
CA LYS A 14 9.80 4.17 -4.45
C LYS A 14 9.44 3.26 -5.62
N LEU A 15 9.47 3.80 -6.83
CA LEU A 15 9.25 3.04 -8.06
C LEU A 15 10.57 2.65 -8.74
N LYS A 16 10.53 1.53 -9.46
CA LYS A 16 11.55 1.24 -10.47
C LYS A 16 11.28 2.14 -11.68
N LEU A 17 12.27 2.97 -12.00
CA LEU A 17 12.14 4.02 -13.00
C LEU A 17 12.36 3.53 -14.44
N GLY A 18 12.88 2.31 -14.66
CA GLY A 18 13.24 1.83 -16.00
C GLY A 18 12.09 1.92 -17.02
N LEU A 19 10.93 1.35 -16.70
CA LEU A 19 9.75 1.42 -17.58
C LEU A 19 9.21 2.86 -17.76
N LEU A 20 9.29 3.69 -16.71
CA LEU A 20 8.88 5.09 -16.80
C LEU A 20 9.84 5.90 -17.69
N GLY A 21 11.13 5.58 -17.65
CA GLY A 21 12.15 6.18 -18.51
C GLY A 21 11.91 5.85 -19.98
N THR A 22 11.53 4.62 -20.30
CA THR A 22 11.12 4.25 -21.67
C THR A 22 9.90 5.03 -22.14
N ALA A 23 8.90 5.26 -21.27
CA ALA A 23 7.75 6.09 -21.61
C ALA A 23 8.14 7.57 -21.82
N MET A 24 9.09 8.09 -21.05
CA MET A 24 9.60 9.47 -21.20
C MET A 24 10.32 9.63 -22.55
N GLU A 25 11.18 8.67 -22.89
CA GLU A 25 11.87 8.62 -24.19
C GLU A 25 10.87 8.53 -25.36
N ALA A 26 9.83 7.71 -25.22
CA ALA A 26 8.77 7.61 -26.22
C ALA A 26 8.06 8.97 -26.42
N GLN A 27 7.66 9.63 -25.33
CA GLN A 27 7.05 10.96 -25.37
C GLN A 27 7.93 11.99 -26.09
N ARG A 28 9.25 12.00 -25.80
CA ARG A 28 10.23 12.87 -26.47
C ARG A 28 10.25 12.61 -27.98
N ARG A 29 10.40 11.34 -28.38
CA ARG A 29 10.45 10.93 -29.80
C ARG A 29 9.18 11.32 -30.56
N MET A 30 8.01 11.16 -29.93
CA MET A 30 6.73 11.55 -30.52
C MET A 30 6.70 13.06 -30.82
N PHE A 31 7.19 13.91 -29.91
CA PHE A 31 7.26 15.35 -30.15
C PHE A 31 8.28 15.77 -31.22
N ILE A 32 9.41 15.07 -31.32
CA ILE A 32 10.41 15.31 -32.37
C ILE A 32 9.84 14.96 -33.75
N GLN A 33 9.17 13.81 -33.86
CA GLN A 33 8.62 13.32 -35.13
C GLN A 33 7.37 14.11 -35.57
N ASN A 34 6.52 14.52 -34.64
CA ASN A 34 5.28 15.22 -34.95
C ASN A 34 5.45 16.76 -34.86
N LYS A 35 5.82 17.36 -36.00
CA LYS A 35 6.00 18.83 -36.15
C LYS A 35 4.68 19.61 -36.18
N THR A 36 3.53 18.95 -36.36
CA THR A 36 2.22 19.62 -36.53
C THR A 36 1.60 20.13 -35.23
N GLY A 37 2.18 19.80 -34.07
CA GLY A 37 1.72 20.26 -32.76
C GLY A 37 0.44 19.58 -32.25
N ARG A 38 -0.24 18.77 -33.09
CA ARG A 38 -1.39 17.95 -32.71
C ARG A 38 -1.00 16.47 -32.65
N GLY A 39 -1.28 15.84 -31.51
CA GLY A 39 -1.32 14.39 -31.36
C GLY A 39 -0.02 13.79 -30.86
N ASP A 40 0.10 13.69 -29.54
CA ASP A 40 -0.06 12.42 -28.80
C ASP A 40 0.71 12.55 -27.49
N LYS A 41 -0.03 12.73 -26.39
CA LYS A 41 0.53 12.75 -25.05
C LYS A 41 0.39 11.35 -24.45
N VAL A 42 1.47 10.88 -23.84
CA VAL A 42 1.45 9.72 -22.97
C VAL A 42 0.92 10.18 -21.62
N PHE A 43 -0.17 9.57 -21.19
CA PHE A 43 -0.73 9.80 -19.86
C PHE A 43 -0.38 8.65 -18.92
N VAL A 44 -0.14 9.00 -17.67
CA VAL A 44 0.04 8.07 -16.57
C VAL A 44 -1.18 8.15 -15.68
N VAL A 45 -1.81 7.01 -15.43
CA VAL A 45 -2.94 6.90 -14.48
C VAL A 45 -2.48 6.04 -13.31
N PRO A 46 -2.25 6.62 -12.12
CA PRO A 46 -1.97 5.84 -10.92
C PRO A 46 -3.15 4.91 -10.61
N MET A 47 -2.86 3.68 -10.24
CA MET A 47 -3.90 2.72 -9.84
C MET A 47 -3.45 1.97 -8.59
N VAL A 48 -4.33 1.90 -7.61
CA VAL A 48 -4.11 1.16 -6.37
C VAL A 48 -5.16 0.07 -6.23
N MET A 49 -4.70 -1.15 -5.92
CA MET A 49 -5.57 -2.28 -5.63
C MET A 49 -5.58 -2.56 -4.13
N SER A 50 -6.78 -2.73 -3.57
CA SER A 50 -6.97 -3.00 -2.14
C SER A 50 -7.80 -4.27 -1.96
N TYR A 51 -7.37 -5.11 -1.01
CA TYR A 51 -7.93 -6.44 -0.75
C TYR A 51 -7.97 -6.67 0.75
N HIS A 52 -8.90 -7.50 1.23
CA HIS A 52 -8.90 -7.87 2.65
C HIS A 52 -7.70 -8.73 3.06
N PHE A 53 -7.25 -9.60 2.17
CA PHE A 53 -6.14 -10.53 2.40
C PHE A 53 -5.35 -10.76 1.11
N VAL A 54 -4.11 -11.23 1.25
CA VAL A 54 -3.24 -11.66 0.16
C VAL A 54 -2.85 -13.12 0.40
N LEU A 55 -3.15 -14.00 -0.56
CA LEU A 55 -2.90 -15.45 -0.45
C LEU A 55 -1.44 -15.79 -0.15
N GLU A 56 -0.52 -15.02 -0.72
CA GLU A 56 0.92 -15.26 -0.58
C GLU A 56 1.56 -14.47 0.57
N ALA A 57 0.77 -13.75 1.38
CA ALA A 57 1.27 -12.83 2.40
C ALA A 57 2.34 -13.48 3.29
N ALA A 58 2.12 -14.71 3.76
CA ALA A 58 3.06 -15.43 4.61
C ALA A 58 4.42 -15.64 3.94
N SER A 59 4.44 -16.03 2.67
CA SER A 59 5.69 -16.22 1.92
C SER A 59 6.37 -14.87 1.66
N LEU A 60 5.59 -13.86 1.29
CA LEU A 60 6.06 -12.52 0.98
C LEU A 60 6.72 -11.87 2.20
N ILE A 61 6.07 -11.90 3.37
CA ILE A 61 6.60 -11.30 4.58
C ILE A 61 7.82 -12.05 5.10
N ASN A 62 7.81 -13.38 5.06
CA ASN A 62 8.99 -14.17 5.44
C ASN A 62 10.19 -13.87 4.51
N GLN A 63 9.97 -13.66 3.22
CA GLN A 63 11.04 -13.21 2.31
C GLN A 63 11.53 -11.79 2.65
N HIS A 64 10.62 -10.88 3.02
CA HIS A 64 10.98 -9.54 3.43
C HIS A 64 11.84 -9.56 4.70
N LEU A 65 11.35 -10.21 5.76
CA LEU A 65 12.01 -10.28 7.06
C LEU A 65 13.37 -10.98 6.98
N LYS A 66 13.54 -12.02 6.15
CA LYS A 66 14.84 -12.64 5.87
C LYS A 66 15.84 -11.67 5.24
N ARG A 67 15.38 -10.83 4.32
CA ARG A 67 16.25 -9.86 3.61
C ARG A 67 16.66 -8.70 4.52
N THR A 68 15.76 -8.25 5.40
CA THR A 68 16.03 -7.13 6.30
C THR A 68 16.71 -7.56 7.60
N GLY A 69 16.51 -8.81 8.05
CA GLY A 69 16.82 -9.24 9.41
C GLY A 69 18.24 -9.73 9.69
N ARG A 70 19.11 -9.77 8.66
CA ARG A 70 20.53 -10.15 8.78
C ARG A 70 20.78 -11.25 9.84
N GLU A 71 21.48 -10.94 10.94
CA GLU A 71 21.86 -11.88 12.02
C GLU A 71 20.74 -12.14 13.05
N GLN A 72 19.70 -11.32 13.11
CA GLN A 72 18.60 -11.45 14.07
C GLN A 72 17.53 -12.45 13.60
N TYR A 73 17.53 -12.82 12.32
CA TYR A 73 16.57 -13.75 11.72
C TYR A 73 17.03 -15.22 11.85
N TYR A 74 16.82 -15.80 13.03
CA TYR A 74 16.91 -17.25 13.20
C TYR A 74 15.62 -17.91 12.71
N LEU A 75 15.75 -18.77 11.68
CA LEU A 75 14.65 -19.57 11.15
C LEU A 75 14.26 -20.67 12.15
N ILE A 76 13.04 -20.61 12.68
CA ILE A 76 12.32 -21.83 13.01
C ILE A 76 11.90 -22.43 11.67
N ASN A 77 12.73 -23.33 11.16
CA ASN A 77 12.54 -24.05 9.90
C ASN A 77 11.34 -24.99 10.02
N ASP A 78 10.18 -24.62 9.47
CA ASP A 78 9.21 -25.62 8.97
C ASP A 78 8.10 -25.10 8.02
N GLU A 79 7.94 -23.78 7.81
CA GLU A 79 6.74 -23.27 7.11
C GLU A 79 6.75 -23.39 5.57
N PHE A 80 7.89 -23.60 4.90
CA PHE A 80 7.96 -23.54 3.44
C PHE A 80 7.28 -24.73 2.73
N ALA A 81 7.28 -25.92 3.35
CA ALA A 81 6.64 -27.12 2.80
C ALA A 81 5.10 -27.09 2.92
N SER A 82 4.57 -26.29 3.86
CA SER A 82 3.12 -26.16 4.13
C SER A 82 2.38 -25.34 3.05
N TYR A 83 3.04 -24.34 2.47
CA TYR A 83 2.40 -23.37 1.56
C TYR A 83 1.85 -23.95 0.25
N ARG A 84 2.53 -24.91 -0.39
CA ARG A 84 2.01 -25.56 -1.63
C ARG A 84 0.77 -26.41 -1.35
N LYS A 85 0.68 -27.04 -0.19
CA LYS A 85 -0.50 -27.80 0.26
C LYS A 85 -1.63 -26.83 0.61
N PHE A 86 -1.30 -25.69 1.20
CA PHE A 86 -2.24 -24.63 1.56
C PHE A 86 -2.89 -23.93 0.35
N LEU A 87 -2.11 -23.54 -0.66
CA LEU A 87 -2.63 -22.99 -1.92
C LEU A 87 -3.65 -23.94 -2.59
N LYS A 88 -3.35 -25.24 -2.61
CA LYS A 88 -4.27 -26.27 -3.13
C LYS A 88 -5.55 -26.37 -2.29
N PHE A 89 -5.46 -26.19 -0.97
CA PHE A 89 -6.62 -26.17 -0.07
C PHE A 89 -7.52 -24.96 -0.36
N ILE A 90 -6.95 -23.75 -0.45
CA ILE A 90 -7.72 -22.54 -0.76
C ILE A 90 -8.42 -22.64 -2.12
N TRP A 91 -7.70 -23.10 -3.15
CA TRP A 91 -8.27 -23.28 -4.49
C TRP A 91 -9.46 -24.25 -4.48
N LYS A 92 -9.44 -25.26 -3.60
CA LYS A 92 -10.50 -26.26 -3.47
C LYS A 92 -11.69 -25.78 -2.63
N THR A 93 -11.49 -24.80 -1.74
CA THR A 93 -12.51 -24.25 -0.80
C THR A 93 -12.99 -22.85 -1.24
N PHE A 94 -12.74 -22.46 -2.48
CA PHE A 94 -13.07 -21.13 -3.01
C PHE A 94 -14.59 -20.91 -3.05
N SER A 95 -15.11 -20.26 -2.00
CA SER A 95 -16.54 -19.95 -1.86
C SER A 95 -16.81 -18.56 -1.26
N ALA A 96 -15.78 -17.81 -0.82
CA ALA A 96 -15.96 -16.49 -0.25
C ALA A 96 -15.71 -15.39 -1.30
N SER A 97 -16.68 -14.51 -1.46
CA SER A 97 -16.56 -13.25 -2.19
C SER A 97 -15.66 -12.29 -1.39
N SER A 98 -14.40 -12.14 -1.79
CA SER A 98 -13.56 -11.08 -1.25
C SER A 98 -13.76 -9.81 -2.06
N ASP A 99 -14.11 -8.71 -1.41
CA ASP A 99 -14.15 -7.41 -2.09
C ASP A 99 -12.75 -7.05 -2.59
N ILE A 100 -12.68 -6.68 -3.88
CA ILE A 100 -11.48 -6.14 -4.52
C ILE A 100 -11.82 -4.72 -4.94
N ALA A 101 -11.08 -3.74 -4.43
CA ALA A 101 -11.24 -2.36 -4.86
C ALA A 101 -10.09 -1.95 -5.79
N LEU A 102 -10.45 -1.43 -6.96
CA LEU A 102 -9.54 -0.77 -7.90
C LEU A 102 -9.79 0.73 -7.82
N ALA A 103 -8.80 1.49 -7.35
CA ALA A 103 -8.86 2.94 -7.28
C ALA A 103 -7.97 3.52 -8.39
N PHE A 104 -8.59 4.23 -9.33
CA PHE A 104 -7.90 4.97 -10.39
C PHE A 104 -7.73 6.42 -9.95
N GLY A 105 -6.48 6.88 -9.97
CA GLY A 105 -6.11 8.24 -9.67
C GLY A 105 -6.38 9.19 -10.82
N LYS A 106 -6.20 10.49 -10.55
CA LYS A 106 -6.28 11.51 -11.59
C LYS A 106 -5.17 11.29 -12.63
N PRO A 107 -5.50 11.25 -13.94
CA PRO A 107 -4.50 11.17 -14.98
C PRO A 107 -3.49 12.33 -14.90
N MET A 108 -2.23 12.04 -15.19
CA MET A 108 -1.16 13.01 -15.27
C MET A 108 -0.34 12.82 -16.53
N ASP A 109 0.37 13.87 -16.95
CA ASP A 109 1.36 13.75 -18.01
C ASP A 109 2.68 13.14 -17.52
N MET A 110 3.64 13.01 -18.42
CA MET A 110 4.97 12.46 -18.13
C MET A 110 5.81 13.28 -17.13
N PHE A 111 5.38 14.50 -16.77
CA PHE A 111 6.05 15.38 -15.82
C PHE A 111 5.30 15.45 -14.48
N GLY A 112 4.20 14.72 -14.33
CA GLY A 112 3.40 14.65 -13.11
C GLY A 112 2.40 15.79 -12.95
N ASN A 113 2.16 16.60 -13.99
CA ASN A 113 1.09 17.59 -14.00
C ASN A 113 -0.25 16.88 -14.26
N PHE A 114 -1.32 17.31 -13.60
CA PHE A 114 -2.63 16.73 -13.87
C PHE A 114 -3.15 17.18 -15.23
N VAL A 115 -3.94 16.31 -15.85
CA VAL A 115 -4.55 16.58 -17.15
C VAL A 115 -6.07 16.59 -17.06
N ASP A 116 -6.71 17.43 -17.87
CA ASP A 116 -8.17 17.46 -18.03
C ASP A 116 -8.66 16.44 -19.09
N GLU A 117 -9.96 16.45 -19.34
CA GLU A 117 -10.62 15.57 -20.32
C GLU A 117 -10.19 15.83 -21.77
N GLN A 118 -9.65 17.02 -22.05
CA GLN A 118 -9.10 17.40 -23.36
C GLN A 118 -7.61 17.05 -23.47
N GLY A 119 -6.98 16.57 -22.39
CA GLY A 119 -5.57 16.24 -22.32
C GLY A 119 -4.66 17.45 -22.13
N VAL A 120 -5.19 18.59 -21.69
CA VAL A 120 -4.42 19.79 -21.35
C VAL A 120 -3.78 19.59 -19.98
N SER A 121 -2.48 19.92 -19.87
CA SER A 121 -1.71 19.75 -18.64
C SER A 121 -1.76 21.02 -17.80
N TYR A 122 -1.89 20.89 -16.48
CA TYR A 122 -1.93 22.03 -15.57
C TYR A 122 -0.89 21.92 -14.46
N ASP A 123 -0.12 23.00 -14.25
CA ASP A 123 0.82 23.08 -13.14
C ASP A 123 0.10 23.15 -11.77
N ARG A 124 0.88 23.22 -10.69
CA ARG A 124 0.35 23.31 -9.32
C ARG A 124 -0.48 24.56 -9.05
N GLN A 125 -0.35 25.61 -9.85
CA GLN A 125 -1.11 26.86 -9.76
C GLN A 125 -2.35 26.84 -10.66
N GLY A 126 -2.58 25.77 -11.42
CA GLY A 126 -3.70 25.66 -12.35
C GLY A 126 -3.46 26.36 -13.69
N ARG A 127 -2.21 26.66 -14.04
CA ARG A 127 -1.86 27.27 -15.33
C ARG A 127 -1.60 26.18 -16.36
N GLU A 128 -2.04 26.41 -17.59
CA GLU A 128 -1.77 25.50 -18.70
C GLU A 128 -0.26 25.36 -18.94
N VAL A 129 0.18 24.12 -19.15
CA VAL A 129 1.57 23.76 -19.38
C VAL A 129 1.73 23.10 -20.74
N ASN A 130 2.55 23.72 -21.58
CA ASN A 130 3.00 23.10 -22.82
C ASN A 130 4.20 22.19 -22.54
N ILE A 131 3.92 20.91 -22.28
CA ILE A 131 4.97 19.93 -21.93
C ILE A 131 6.02 19.71 -23.02
N ARG A 132 5.75 20.13 -24.27
CA ARG A 132 6.70 20.07 -25.38
C ARG A 132 7.94 20.91 -25.11
N GLU A 133 7.78 22.03 -24.41
CA GLU A 133 8.84 23.00 -24.11
C GLU A 133 9.91 22.41 -23.18
N TYR A 134 9.55 21.42 -22.34
CA TYR A 134 10.49 20.74 -21.45
C TYR A 134 11.56 19.94 -22.20
N PHE A 135 11.30 19.59 -23.47
CA PHE A 135 12.24 18.90 -24.35
C PHE A 135 13.08 19.85 -25.22
N MET A 136 12.84 21.17 -25.14
CA MET A 136 13.52 22.17 -25.95
C MET A 136 14.65 22.85 -25.17
N ARG A 137 15.68 23.29 -25.90
CA ARG A 137 16.73 24.20 -25.43
C ARG A 137 16.97 25.21 -26.55
N ASN A 138 16.95 26.51 -26.23
CA ASN A 138 17.07 27.59 -27.22
C ASN A 138 16.06 27.49 -28.38
N GLY A 139 14.86 26.96 -28.13
CA GLY A 139 13.82 26.78 -29.14
C GLY A 139 13.96 25.51 -30.00
N GLU A 140 15.04 24.74 -29.82
CA GLU A 140 15.26 23.49 -30.57
C GLU A 140 15.11 22.26 -29.67
N PHE A 141 14.55 21.18 -30.22
CA PHE A 141 14.48 19.93 -29.49
C PHE A 141 15.88 19.39 -29.22
N THR A 142 16.17 19.13 -27.95
CA THR A 142 17.46 18.62 -27.52
C THR A 142 17.25 17.31 -26.78
N GLU A 143 17.98 16.29 -27.24
CA GLU A 143 18.11 15.03 -26.52
C GLU A 143 19.03 15.23 -25.32
N ASP A 144 18.49 15.05 -24.11
CA ASP A 144 19.21 15.20 -22.85
C ASP A 144 18.78 14.09 -21.90
N GLU A 145 19.58 13.03 -21.83
CA GLU A 145 19.30 11.87 -20.98
C GLU A 145 19.40 12.19 -19.49
N GLN A 146 20.19 13.19 -19.10
CA GLN A 146 20.31 13.57 -17.69
C GLN A 146 19.03 14.26 -17.23
N ARG A 147 18.55 15.24 -18.01
CA ARG A 147 17.28 15.92 -17.79
C ARG A 147 16.12 14.94 -17.76
N ASP A 148 16.04 14.03 -18.73
CA ASP A 148 14.91 13.10 -18.85
C ASP A 148 14.90 12.07 -17.70
N ARG A 149 16.08 11.67 -17.18
CA ARG A 149 16.19 10.88 -15.95
C ARG A 149 15.64 11.62 -14.73
N GLU A 150 15.90 12.91 -14.62
CA GLU A 150 15.41 13.73 -13.52
C GLU A 150 13.88 13.90 -13.58
N TYR A 151 13.32 14.17 -14.76
CA TYR A 151 11.86 14.20 -14.94
C TYR A 151 11.20 12.86 -14.63
N THR A 152 11.85 11.75 -15.03
CA THR A 152 11.38 10.40 -14.69
C THR A 152 11.39 10.16 -13.17
N ARG A 153 12.40 10.68 -12.45
CA ARG A 153 12.47 10.61 -10.98
C ARG A 153 11.31 11.37 -10.34
N LEU A 154 11.07 12.61 -10.77
CA LEU A 154 9.98 13.46 -10.27
C LEU A 154 8.60 12.84 -10.53
N LEU A 155 8.38 12.30 -11.72
CA LEU A 155 7.17 11.54 -12.04
C LEU A 155 7.01 10.33 -11.11
N GLY A 156 8.09 9.59 -10.87
CA GLY A 156 8.09 8.46 -9.95
C GLY A 156 7.65 8.83 -8.53
N GLU A 157 8.16 9.95 -8.01
CA GLU A 157 7.77 10.49 -6.69
C GLU A 157 6.30 10.93 -6.67
N ARG A 158 5.84 11.57 -7.75
CA ARG A 158 4.45 11.99 -7.88
C ARG A 158 3.50 10.79 -7.88
N ILE A 159 3.84 9.70 -8.58
CA ILE A 159 3.04 8.49 -8.60
C ILE A 159 2.98 7.84 -7.21
N VAL A 160 4.10 7.81 -6.46
CA VAL A 160 4.12 7.29 -5.08
C VAL A 160 3.19 8.10 -4.19
N GLU A 161 3.24 9.43 -4.24
CA GLU A 161 2.32 10.29 -3.50
C GLU A 161 0.85 9.96 -3.84
N ARG A 162 0.54 9.76 -5.13
CA ARG A 162 -0.79 9.32 -5.56
C ARG A 162 -1.15 7.92 -5.09
N TYR A 163 -0.21 6.99 -4.92
CA TYR A 163 -0.57 5.68 -4.35
C TYR A 163 -1.08 5.77 -2.91
N HIS A 164 -0.59 6.73 -2.12
CA HIS A 164 -1.12 6.97 -0.79
C HIS A 164 -2.52 7.61 -0.85
N VAL A 165 -2.69 8.63 -1.70
CA VAL A 165 -3.98 9.31 -1.82
C VAL A 165 -5.08 8.36 -2.35
N GLU A 166 -4.75 7.50 -3.31
CA GLU A 166 -5.68 6.62 -3.99
C GLU A 166 -5.90 5.30 -3.22
N ASN A 167 -5.17 5.06 -2.14
CA ASN A 167 -5.35 3.87 -1.33
C ASN A 167 -6.74 3.86 -0.68
N ARG A 168 -7.45 2.73 -0.85
CA ARG A 168 -8.73 2.49 -0.19
C ARG A 168 -8.52 1.61 1.03
N VAL A 169 -8.65 2.21 2.22
CA VAL A 169 -8.44 1.50 3.48
C VAL A 169 -9.60 0.56 3.75
N PHE A 170 -9.27 -0.70 4.01
CA PHE A 170 -10.21 -1.76 4.37
C PHE A 170 -10.16 -1.98 5.89
N SER A 171 -11.21 -2.57 6.46
CA SER A 171 -11.28 -2.81 7.91
C SER A 171 -10.17 -3.76 8.34
N SER A 172 -9.81 -4.74 7.52
CA SER A 172 -8.69 -5.66 7.75
C SER A 172 -7.34 -4.93 7.87
N HIS A 173 -7.11 -3.86 7.10
CA HIS A 173 -5.89 -3.04 7.22
C HIS A 173 -5.88 -2.30 8.55
N LEU A 174 -6.99 -1.65 8.89
CA LEU A 174 -7.10 -0.84 10.11
C LEU A 174 -6.99 -1.70 11.37
N VAL A 175 -7.68 -2.84 11.41
CA VAL A 175 -7.65 -3.71 12.59
C VAL A 175 -6.27 -4.30 12.84
N ALA A 176 -5.59 -4.72 11.75
CA ALA A 176 -4.23 -5.23 11.81
C ALA A 176 -3.24 -4.17 12.29
N PHE A 177 -3.38 -2.94 11.76
CA PHE A 177 -2.54 -1.82 12.14
C PHE A 177 -2.64 -1.51 13.63
N VAL A 178 -3.87 -1.33 14.13
CA VAL A 178 -4.11 -0.99 15.54
C VAL A 178 -3.61 -2.09 16.47
N ALA A 179 -3.85 -3.36 16.14
CA ALA A 179 -3.40 -4.45 17.00
C ALA A 179 -1.87 -4.52 17.08
N PHE A 180 -1.18 -4.41 15.94
CA PHE A 180 0.28 -4.46 15.91
C PHE A 180 0.91 -3.29 16.69
N GLU A 181 0.40 -2.07 16.51
CA GLU A 181 0.84 -0.90 17.24
C GLU A 181 0.59 -1.02 18.76
N MET A 182 -0.52 -1.62 19.17
CA MET A 182 -0.78 -1.90 20.58
C MET A 182 0.22 -2.90 21.17
N PHE A 183 0.54 -3.98 20.46
CA PHE A 183 1.59 -4.91 20.90
C PHE A 183 2.95 -4.21 21.01
N GLN A 184 3.30 -3.37 20.04
CA GLN A 184 4.55 -2.62 20.09
C GLN A 184 4.63 -1.67 21.30
N ARG A 185 3.49 -1.09 21.71
CA ARG A 185 3.41 -0.19 22.88
C ARG A 185 3.38 -0.92 24.22
N GLN A 186 2.86 -2.14 24.26
CA GLN A 186 2.92 -3.01 25.44
C GLN A 186 4.35 -3.51 25.71
N HIS A 187 5.19 -3.56 24.66
CA HIS A 187 6.57 -4.06 24.72
C HIS A 187 7.58 -3.06 24.13
N PRO A 188 7.69 -1.84 24.68
CA PRO A 188 8.52 -0.76 24.12
C PRO A 188 10.03 -1.06 24.10
N GLU A 189 10.48 -2.04 24.89
CA GLU A 189 11.87 -2.50 24.97
C GLU A 189 12.25 -3.48 23.85
N LEU A 190 11.27 -4.07 23.16
CA LEU A 190 11.53 -5.08 22.14
C LEU A 190 11.80 -4.44 20.77
N ASP A 191 12.82 -4.96 20.07
CA ASP A 191 12.96 -4.69 18.65
C ASP A 191 11.90 -5.42 17.83
N LEU A 192 11.75 -5.06 16.56
CA LEU A 192 10.76 -5.67 15.67
C LEU A 192 10.85 -7.20 15.65
N TYR A 193 12.05 -7.77 15.57
CA TYR A 193 12.23 -9.23 15.49
C TYR A 193 11.87 -9.94 16.79
N SER A 194 12.07 -9.29 17.92
CA SER A 194 11.69 -9.81 19.23
C SER A 194 10.18 -9.71 19.43
N LEU A 195 9.57 -8.60 19.03
CA LEU A 195 8.11 -8.43 19.03
C LEU A 195 7.41 -9.47 18.16
N LEU A 196 7.95 -9.75 16.97
CA LEU A 196 7.43 -10.79 16.07
C LEU A 196 7.51 -12.21 16.66
N ARG A 197 8.32 -12.41 17.70
CA ARG A 197 8.55 -13.69 18.39
C ARG A 197 7.90 -13.77 19.77
N LEU A 198 7.06 -12.79 20.16
CA LEU A 198 6.30 -12.85 21.41
C LEU A 198 5.68 -14.23 21.61
N PRO A 199 5.68 -14.83 22.80
CA PRO A 199 4.99 -16.10 23.04
C PRO A 199 3.47 -15.92 22.93
N GLU A 200 2.71 -17.01 22.77
CA GLU A 200 1.26 -16.92 22.46
C GLU A 200 0.47 -16.24 23.59
N GLU A 201 0.87 -16.46 24.83
CA GLU A 201 0.31 -15.84 26.04
C GLU A 201 0.43 -14.30 26.05
N ASP A 202 1.46 -13.74 25.40
CA ASP A 202 1.72 -12.30 25.34
C ASP A 202 1.10 -11.65 24.09
N ARG A 203 0.43 -12.42 23.22
CA ARG A 203 -0.22 -11.93 21.99
C ARG A 203 -1.71 -11.70 22.18
N VAL A 204 -2.11 -11.20 23.35
CA VAL A 204 -3.51 -10.99 23.73
C VAL A 204 -3.77 -9.52 24.07
N LEU A 205 -4.85 -8.96 23.51
CA LEU A 205 -5.30 -7.60 23.74
C LEU A 205 -6.69 -7.60 24.40
N ASP A 206 -6.86 -6.69 25.36
CA ASP A 206 -8.18 -6.35 25.89
C ASP A 206 -9.04 -5.68 24.80
N VAL A 207 -10.25 -6.20 24.58
CA VAL A 207 -11.11 -5.73 23.50
C VAL A 207 -11.61 -4.30 23.72
N GLN A 208 -11.83 -3.87 24.97
CA GLN A 208 -12.30 -2.50 25.21
C GLN A 208 -11.20 -1.48 24.94
N ALA A 209 -9.98 -1.74 25.43
CA ALA A 209 -8.80 -0.94 25.12
C ALA A 209 -8.51 -0.92 23.62
N TYR A 210 -8.69 -2.06 22.95
CA TYR A 210 -8.56 -2.17 21.51
C TYR A 210 -9.58 -1.30 20.76
N LEU A 211 -10.87 -1.39 21.11
CA LEU A 211 -11.92 -0.60 20.47
C LEU A 211 -11.70 0.91 20.67
N GLN A 212 -11.26 1.35 21.85
CA GLN A 212 -10.93 2.76 22.09
C GLN A 212 -9.76 3.23 21.22
N THR A 213 -8.76 2.39 21.02
CA THR A 213 -7.60 2.69 20.17
C THR A 213 -7.96 2.67 18.69
N LEU A 214 -8.81 1.71 18.28
CA LEU A 214 -9.37 1.63 16.94
C LEU A 214 -10.21 2.86 16.58
N GLU A 215 -11.00 3.37 17.53
CA GLU A 215 -11.78 4.59 17.34
C GLU A 215 -10.89 5.81 17.10
N ARG A 216 -9.82 5.97 17.89
CA ARG A 216 -8.84 7.06 17.70
C ARG A 216 -8.17 6.99 16.32
N ALA A 217 -7.76 5.79 15.89
CA ALA A 217 -7.20 5.56 14.56
C ALA A 217 -8.20 5.90 13.44
N LEU A 218 -9.46 5.46 13.60
CA LEU A 218 -10.54 5.67 12.65
C LEU A 218 -10.88 7.16 12.49
N GLN A 219 -10.94 7.91 13.59
CA GLN A 219 -11.15 9.36 13.57
C GLN A 219 -10.06 10.08 12.79
N ARG A 220 -8.80 9.71 13.00
CA ARG A 220 -7.68 10.26 12.23
C ARG A 220 -7.78 9.91 10.74
N LEU A 221 -8.14 8.68 10.41
CA LEU A 221 -8.36 8.26 9.02
C LEU A 221 -9.52 9.01 8.35
N ARG A 222 -10.62 9.26 9.08
CA ARG A 222 -11.75 10.06 8.58
C ARG A 222 -11.32 11.49 8.28
N GLN A 223 -10.57 12.12 9.16
CA GLN A 223 -9.98 13.44 8.89
C GLN A 223 -9.10 13.42 7.63
N LEU A 224 -8.22 12.42 7.47
CA LEU A 224 -7.39 12.31 6.26
C LEU A 224 -8.24 12.13 5.00
N ALA A 225 -9.33 11.36 5.08
CA ALA A 225 -10.24 11.15 3.97
C ALA A 225 -11.02 12.41 3.58
N GLU A 226 -11.50 13.18 4.57
CA GLU A 226 -12.16 14.49 4.35
C GLU A 226 -11.24 15.48 3.62
N HIS A 227 -9.93 15.43 3.89
CA HIS A 227 -8.92 16.25 3.20
C HIS A 227 -8.44 15.62 1.88
N GLY A 228 -9.08 14.55 1.41
CA GLY A 228 -8.72 13.87 0.16
C GLY A 228 -7.32 13.27 0.16
N LYS A 229 -6.82 12.81 1.32
CA LYS A 229 -5.49 12.20 1.50
C LYS A 229 -5.51 10.67 1.49
N VAL A 230 -6.68 10.06 1.56
CA VAL A 230 -6.89 8.61 1.52
C VAL A 230 -8.37 8.33 1.22
N HIS A 231 -8.72 7.13 0.75
CA HIS A 231 -10.10 6.69 0.62
C HIS A 231 -10.46 5.66 1.69
N LEU A 232 -11.72 5.64 2.13
CA LEU A 232 -12.25 4.64 3.06
C LEU A 232 -13.22 3.72 2.33
N ALA A 233 -13.17 2.42 2.64
CA ALA A 233 -14.20 1.49 2.18
C ALA A 233 -15.46 1.60 3.05
N ASP A 234 -16.61 1.28 2.46
CA ASP A 234 -17.94 1.57 3.03
C ASP A 234 -18.16 0.92 4.40
N HIS A 235 -17.58 -0.27 4.63
CA HIS A 235 -17.65 -0.93 5.93
C HIS A 235 -16.97 -0.15 7.07
N LEU A 236 -16.15 0.89 6.79
CA LEU A 236 -15.55 1.81 7.78
C LEU A 236 -16.50 2.94 8.21
N LEU A 237 -17.70 3.01 7.60
CA LEU A 237 -18.77 3.91 8.03
C LEU A 237 -19.56 3.34 9.21
N ASN A 238 -19.43 2.04 9.48
CA ASN A 238 -20.07 1.37 10.61
C ASN A 238 -19.45 1.78 11.96
N ASP A 239 -20.04 1.30 13.05
CA ASP A 239 -19.47 1.44 14.38
C ASP A 239 -18.17 0.63 14.55
N THR A 240 -17.36 1.03 15.53
CA THR A 240 -16.03 0.48 15.79
C THR A 240 -16.04 -1.04 16.03
N ARG A 241 -17.08 -1.57 16.68
CA ARG A 241 -17.22 -3.01 16.95
C ARG A 241 -17.52 -3.78 15.67
N SER A 242 -18.46 -3.30 14.87
CA SER A 242 -18.75 -3.87 13.55
C SER A 242 -17.52 -3.83 12.63
N ILE A 243 -16.74 -2.75 12.67
CA ILE A 243 -15.47 -2.64 11.91
C ILE A 243 -14.46 -3.69 12.37
N MET A 244 -14.28 -3.86 13.69
CA MET A 244 -13.39 -4.86 14.27
C MET A 244 -13.79 -6.27 13.81
N GLU A 245 -15.06 -6.64 14.01
CA GLU A 245 -15.57 -7.97 13.68
C GLU A 245 -15.46 -8.26 12.17
N HIS A 246 -15.84 -7.29 11.33
CA HIS A 246 -15.69 -7.39 9.88
C HIS A 246 -14.22 -7.53 9.46
N GLY A 247 -13.33 -6.72 10.04
CA GLY A 247 -11.90 -6.75 9.75
C GLY A 247 -11.25 -8.07 10.14
N VAL A 248 -11.44 -8.52 11.39
CA VAL A 248 -10.87 -9.77 11.92
C VAL A 248 -11.37 -10.98 11.13
N LYS A 249 -12.68 -11.03 10.83
CA LYS A 249 -13.27 -12.10 10.02
C LYS A 249 -12.62 -12.19 8.65
N ASN A 250 -12.56 -11.07 7.91
CA ASN A 250 -12.04 -11.06 6.53
C ASN A 250 -10.53 -11.25 6.45
N LEU A 251 -9.78 -10.72 7.42
CA LEU A 251 -8.34 -10.87 7.53
C LEU A 251 -7.93 -12.34 7.74
N GLY A 252 -8.75 -13.10 8.49
CA GLY A 252 -8.49 -14.50 8.83
C GLY A 252 -9.03 -15.55 7.85
N LEU A 253 -9.75 -15.18 6.78
CA LEU A 253 -10.46 -16.13 5.91
C LEU A 253 -9.55 -17.19 5.26
N TYR A 254 -8.31 -16.81 4.95
CA TYR A 254 -7.42 -17.59 4.10
C TYR A 254 -6.02 -17.72 4.66
N HIS A 255 -5.89 -17.78 5.99
CA HIS A 255 -4.62 -18.10 6.67
C HIS A 255 -4.86 -19.19 7.70
N ALA A 256 -4.07 -20.26 7.65
CA ALA A 256 -4.16 -21.35 8.62
C ALA A 256 -3.86 -20.88 10.06
N LYS A 257 -2.87 -19.99 10.21
CA LYS A 257 -2.64 -19.20 11.43
C LYS A 257 -3.16 -17.79 11.17
N ARG A 258 -4.11 -17.32 11.96
CA ARG A 258 -4.79 -16.06 11.68
C ARG A 258 -3.98 -14.86 12.18
N PRO A 259 -3.92 -13.76 11.41
CA PRO A 259 -3.24 -12.55 11.87
C PRO A 259 -3.92 -11.94 13.11
N LEU A 260 -5.24 -12.05 13.19
CA LEU A 260 -6.05 -11.72 14.36
C LEU A 260 -7.20 -12.71 14.51
N VAL A 261 -7.56 -13.02 15.74
CA VAL A 261 -8.67 -13.86 16.13
C VAL A 261 -9.36 -13.27 17.35
N LEU A 262 -10.69 -13.30 17.38
CA LEU A 262 -11.46 -13.15 18.61
C LEU A 262 -11.62 -14.54 19.24
N ASP A 263 -11.03 -14.76 20.41
CA ASP A 263 -11.10 -16.05 21.10
C ASP A 263 -12.49 -16.29 21.73
N LYS A 264 -12.71 -17.46 22.31
CA LYS A 264 -13.99 -17.81 22.95
C LYS A 264 -14.23 -17.05 24.25
N GLN A 265 -13.18 -16.54 24.86
CA GLN A 265 -13.16 -15.77 26.10
C GLN A 265 -13.44 -14.28 25.84
N GLY A 266 -13.48 -13.87 24.57
CA GLY A 266 -13.75 -12.51 24.16
C GLY A 266 -12.50 -11.62 24.11
N HIS A 267 -11.30 -12.19 24.12
CA HIS A 267 -10.05 -11.44 23.89
C HIS A 267 -9.69 -11.41 22.40
N LEU A 268 -8.99 -10.37 22.00
CA LEU A 268 -8.43 -10.27 20.65
C LEU A 268 -6.97 -10.74 20.68
N ALA A 269 -6.64 -11.78 19.94
CA ALA A 269 -5.30 -12.37 19.94
C ALA A 269 -4.73 -12.55 18.52
N SER A 270 -3.42 -12.80 18.41
CA SER A 270 -2.72 -13.04 17.14
C SER A 270 -2.03 -14.41 17.11
N ASP A 271 -2.44 -15.28 16.18
CA ASP A 271 -1.76 -16.57 15.96
C ASP A 271 -0.46 -16.41 15.16
N ASN A 272 -0.32 -15.31 14.40
CA ASN A 272 0.81 -15.07 13.51
C ASN A 272 1.20 -13.58 13.43
N MET A 273 2.19 -13.19 14.23
CA MET A 273 2.71 -11.82 14.27
C MET A 273 3.34 -11.37 12.95
N ASN A 274 3.98 -12.27 12.19
CA ASN A 274 4.55 -11.90 10.89
C ASN A 274 3.45 -11.50 9.90
N LEU A 275 2.37 -12.28 9.85
CA LEU A 275 1.22 -11.91 9.01
C LEU A 275 0.53 -10.65 9.51
N LEU A 276 0.37 -10.49 10.83
CA LEU A 276 -0.19 -9.27 11.40
C LEU A 276 0.61 -8.04 10.96
N TYR A 277 1.94 -8.12 11.05
CA TYR A 277 2.85 -7.07 10.58
C TYR A 277 2.70 -6.77 9.09
N TYR A 278 2.55 -7.80 8.23
CA TYR A 278 2.32 -7.62 6.80
C TYR A 278 1.08 -6.76 6.50
N TYR A 279 -0.02 -6.98 7.21
CA TYR A 279 -1.26 -6.23 6.99
C TYR A 279 -1.27 -4.87 7.68
N HIS A 280 -0.61 -4.75 8.84
CA HIS A 280 -0.33 -3.48 9.51
C HIS A 280 0.36 -2.50 8.55
N ASN A 281 1.37 -2.99 7.83
CA ASN A 281 2.23 -2.19 6.97
C ASN A 281 1.49 -1.40 5.88
N ARG A 282 0.26 -1.79 5.54
CA ARG A 282 -0.55 -1.08 4.54
C ARG A 282 -0.91 0.36 4.95
N LEU A 283 -0.91 0.65 6.26
CA LEU A 283 -1.19 1.98 6.80
C LEU A 283 0.07 2.77 7.24
N ILE A 284 1.26 2.26 6.93
CA ILE A 284 2.48 3.04 7.11
C ILE A 284 2.49 4.25 6.17
N GLY A 285 2.89 5.40 6.71
CA GLY A 285 2.97 6.68 5.97
C GLY A 285 1.78 7.62 6.18
N TYR A 286 0.76 7.21 6.93
CA TYR A 286 -0.34 8.08 7.35
C TYR A 286 -0.14 8.67 8.77
N GLU A 287 0.97 8.32 9.44
CA GLU A 287 1.33 8.77 10.78
C GLU A 287 0.27 8.48 11.86
N LEU A 288 -0.48 7.40 11.69
CA LEU A 288 -1.57 7.03 12.61
C LEU A 288 -1.04 6.61 13.98
N GLU A 289 0.17 6.05 14.04
CA GLU A 289 0.85 5.59 15.26
C GLU A 289 0.99 6.70 16.32
N ARG A 290 1.00 7.97 15.91
CA ARG A 290 1.09 9.13 16.80
C ARG A 290 -0.21 9.44 17.57
N TYR A 291 -1.33 8.84 17.16
CA TYR A 291 -2.67 9.13 17.69
C TYR A 291 -3.27 7.97 18.48
N LEU A 292 -2.59 6.83 18.50
CA LEU A 292 -3.00 5.65 19.28
C LEU A 292 -2.67 5.81 20.75
#